data_AF-A0A8T5P392-F1
#
_entry.id   AF-A0A8T5P392-F1
#
_cell.length_a   1.000
_cell.length_b   1.000
_cell.length_c   1.000
_cell.angle_alpha   90.00
_cell.angle_beta   90.00
_cell.angle_gamma   90.00
#
_symmetry.space_group_name_H-M   'P 1'
#
loop_
_entity.id
_entity.type
_entity.pdbx_description
1 polymer ?
#
loop_
_entity_poly.entity_id
_entity_poly.type
_entity_poly.pdbx_seq_one_letter_code
_entity_poly.pdbx_strand_id
1 'polypeptide(L)' 'MKIQAIYKDNLLKPSKKLNLHNGEKVQIEITNAVRRSKGIIRIDTEYGKEIAESDELSVLED' A
#
# COMPACT_ATOMS: atom_id res chain seq x y z
N MET A 1 -3.06 -15.65 16.27
CA MET A 1 -4.05 -14.88 15.49
C MET A 1 -3.29 -13.92 14.58
N LYS A 2 -3.62 -13.83 13.28
CA LYS A 2 -2.97 -12.86 12.37
C LYS A 2 -3.85 -11.62 12.25
N ILE A 3 -3.33 -10.47 12.68
CA ILE A 3 -4.01 -9.18 12.63
C ILE A 3 -3.31 -8.33 11.57
N GLN A 4 -4.08 -7.74 10.66
CA GLN A 4 -3.57 -6.71 9.77
C GLN A 4 -3.71 -5.34 10.44
N ALA A 5 -2.72 -4.49 10.22
CA ALA A 5 -2.71 -3.13 10.72
C ALA A 5 -2.06 -2.20 9.69
N ILE A 6 -2.46 -0.94 9.74
CA ILE A 6 -1.91 0.13 8.91
C ILE A 6 -1.09 1.03 9.83
N TYR A 7 0.15 1.30 9.42
CA TYR A 7 0.98 2.29 10.07
C TYR A 7 0.67 3.67 9.48
N LYS A 8 0.05 4.55 10.28
CA LYS A 8 -0.34 5.92 9.87
C LYS A 8 -0.19 6.87 11.05
N ASP A 9 0.34 8.06 10.81
CA ASP A 9 0.55 9.11 11.82
C ASP A 9 1.41 8.62 13.00
N ASN A 10 2.47 7.85 12.70
CA ASN A 10 3.37 7.21 13.66
C ASN A 10 2.71 6.21 14.62
N LEU A 11 1.49 5.73 14.29
CA LEU A 11 0.74 4.77 15.09
C LEU A 11 0.37 3.53 14.26
N LEU A 12 0.47 2.34 14.87
CA LEU A 12 0.00 1.09 14.29
C LEU A 12 -1.50 0.93 14.61
N LYS A 13 -2.34 1.08 13.59
CA LYS A 13 -3.81 1.03 13.72
C LYS A 13 -4.31 -0.32 13.17
N PRO A 14 -4.93 -1.19 13.99
CA PRO A 14 -5.43 -2.46 13.49
C PRO A 14 -6.59 -2.24 12.51
N SER A 15 -6.62 -3.02 11.43
CA SER A 15 -7.68 -2.92 10.40
C SER A 15 -9.04 -3.41 10.89
N LYS A 16 -9.07 -4.11 12.04
CA LYS A 16 -10.28 -4.62 12.70
C LYS A 16 -10.16 -4.41 14.20
N LYS A 17 -11.31 -4.33 14.89
CA LYS A 17 -11.35 -4.24 16.36
C LYS A 17 -10.66 -5.44 16.99
N LEU A 18 -9.77 -5.19 17.93
CA LEU A 18 -9.10 -6.22 18.71
C LEU A 18 -9.88 -6.48 19.99
N ASN A 19 -9.99 -7.75 20.37
CA ASN A 19 -10.57 -8.17 21.64
C ASN A 19 -9.45 -8.30 22.69
N LEU A 20 -8.82 -7.17 23.02
CA LEU A 20 -7.75 -7.08 24.02
C LEU A 20 -8.27 -6.31 25.23
N HIS A 21 -7.77 -6.67 26.41
CA HIS A 21 -8.02 -5.96 27.64
C HIS A 21 -7.08 -4.77 27.81
N ASN A 22 -7.46 -3.79 28.64
CA ASN A 22 -6.59 -2.67 28.98
C ASN A 22 -5.31 -3.18 29.66
N GLY A 23 -4.15 -2.80 29.13
CA GLY A 23 -2.83 -3.22 29.62
C GLY A 23 -2.33 -4.54 29.06
N GLU A 24 -3.09 -5.22 28.21
CA GLU A 24 -2.68 -6.47 27.56
C GLU A 24 -1.53 -6.22 26.57
N LYS A 25 -0.43 -6.97 26.73
CA LYS A 25 0.75 -6.84 25.87
C LYS A 25 0.66 -7.82 24.72
N VAL A 26 0.98 -7.36 23.52
CA VAL A 26 1.03 -8.19 22.31
C VAL A 26 2.38 -8.05 21.62
N GLN A 27 2.82 -9.13 20.98
CA GLN A 27 3.99 -9.12 20.12
C GLN A 27 3.56 -8.83 18.68
N ILE A 28 4.28 -7.93 18.02
CA ILE A 28 4.03 -7.56 16.62
C ILE A 28 5.16 -8.15 15.78
N GLU A 29 4.79 -8.87 14.73
CA GLU A 29 5.73 -9.37 13.74
C GLU A 29 5.50 -8.62 12.42
N ILE A 30 6.57 -8.00 11.90
CA ILE A 30 6.55 -7.35 10.59
C ILE A 30 6.98 -8.40 9.57
N THR A 31 6.02 -8.95 8.84
CA THR A 31 6.33 -9.84 7.72
C THR A 31 6.90 -9.05 6.55
N ASN A 32 7.73 -9.69 5.70
CA ASN A 32 8.44 -9.07 4.58
C ASN A 32 7.64 -7.93 3.92
N ALA A 33 8.15 -6.71 4.03
CA ALA A 33 7.58 -5.57 3.34
C ALA A 33 7.58 -5.88 1.84
N VAL A 34 6.41 -5.81 1.20
CA VAL A 34 6.32 -5.86 -0.26
C VAL A 34 7.09 -4.67 -0.78
N ARG A 35 8.34 -4.88 -1.18
CA ARG A 35 9.11 -3.88 -1.92
C ARG A 35 8.27 -3.57 -3.14
N ARG A 36 7.83 -2.31 -3.29
CA ARG A 36 7.20 -1.85 -4.52
C ARG A 36 8.13 -2.23 -5.67
N SER A 37 7.75 -3.22 -6.47
CA SER A 37 8.48 -3.56 -7.67
C SER A 37 8.31 -2.39 -8.62
N LYS A 38 9.38 -1.60 -8.82
CA LYS A 38 9.49 -0.75 -10.01
C LYS A 38 9.77 -1.69 -11.18
N GLY A 39 8.71 -2.30 -11.71
CA GLY A 39 8.78 -3.16 -12.88
C GLY A 39 8.53 -2.34 -14.14
N ILE A 40 9.29 -2.62 -15.21
CA ILE A 40 8.92 -2.19 -16.56
C ILE A 40 7.71 -3.05 -16.95
N ILE A 41 6.53 -2.44 -17.01
CA ILE A 41 5.34 -3.10 -17.56
C ILE A 41 5.43 -2.96 -19.07
N ARG A 42 5.54 -4.09 -19.78
CA ARG A 42 5.33 -4.13 -21.23
C ARG A 42 3.82 -4.11 -21.45
N ILE A 43 3.33 -3.00 -22.00
CA ILE A 43 1.94 -2.84 -22.42
C ILE A 43 1.88 -2.94 -23.94
N ASP A 44 0.76 -3.47 -24.45
CA ASP A 44 0.49 -3.43 -25.89
C ASP A 44 0.32 -1.98 -26.36
N THR A 45 0.75 -1.72 -27.59
CA THR A 45 0.84 -0.37 -28.16
C THR A 45 -0.51 0.36 -28.16
N GLU A 46 -1.62 -0.36 -28.30
CA GLU A 46 -2.97 0.22 -28.30
C GLU A 46 -3.31 0.85 -26.94
N TYR A 47 -3.16 0.08 -25.85
CA TYR A 47 -3.34 0.59 -24.49
C TYR A 47 -2.31 1.67 -24.12
N GLY A 48 -1.09 1.59 -24.67
CA GLY A 48 -0.08 2.62 -24.48
C GLY A 48 -0.49 3.99 -25.02
N LYS A 49 -1.24 4.03 -26.14
CA LYS A 49 -1.77 5.28 -26.70
C LYS A 49 -2.89 5.86 -25.84
N GLU A 50 -3.85 5.03 -25.43
CA GLU A 50 -4.95 5.47 -24.56
C GLU A 50 -4.44 6.06 -23.25
N ILE A 51 -3.38 5.48 -22.68
CA ILE A 51 -2.75 6.00 -21.48
C ILE A 51 -2.03 7.32 -21.77
N ALA A 52 -1.26 7.41 -22.86
CA ALA A 52 -0.52 8.63 -23.22
C ALA A 52 -1.42 9.82 -23.55
N GLU A 53 -2.63 9.56 -24.06
CA GLU A 53 -3.64 10.56 -24.39
C GLU A 53 -4.57 10.89 -23.21
N SER A 54 -4.35 10.27 -22.03
CA SER A 54 -5.14 10.56 -20.83
C SER A 54 -4.72 11.87 -20.18
N ASP A 55 -5.71 12.74 -19.95
CA ASP A 55 -5.56 14.02 -19.24
C ASP A 55 -4.98 13.87 -17.82
N GLU A 56 -5.06 12.67 -17.22
CA GLU A 56 -4.57 12.38 -15.87
C GLU A 56 -3.03 12.40 -15.76
N LEU A 57 -2.30 12.26 -16.87
CA LEU A 57 -0.82 12.24 -16.88
C LEU A 57 -0.18 13.61 -17.16
N SER A 58 -0.99 14.66 -17.33
CA SER A 58 -0.53 16.03 -17.64
C SER A 58 0.17 16.77 -16.47
N VAL A 59 0.33 16.14 -15.31
CA VAL A 59 0.77 16.79 -14.06
C VAL A 59 2.26 16.55 -13.72
N LEU A 60 3.09 16.15 -14.69
CA LEU A 60 4.53 15.96 -14.49
C LEU A 60 5.35 16.94 -15.35
N GLU A 61 5.10 18.24 -15.19
CA GLU A 61 6.05 19.30 -15.54
C GLU A 61 6.41 20.07 -14.27
N ASP A 62 7.59 19.73 -13.71
CA ASP A 62 8.62 20.63 -13.16
C ASP A 62 9.85 19.81 -12.69
#